data_AF-A0A6B3I9Q6-F1
#
_entry.id   AF-A0A6B3I9Q6-F1
#
_cell.length_a   1.000
_cell.length_b   1.000
_cell.length_c   1.000
_cell.angle_alpha   90.00
_cell.angle_beta   90.00
_cell.angle_gamma   90.00
#
_symmetry.space_group_name_H-M   'P 1'
#
loop_
_entity.id
_entity.type
_entity.pdbx_description
1 polymer ?
#
loop_
_entity_poly.entity_id
_entity_poly.type
_entity_poly.pdbx_seq_one_letter_code
_entity_poly.pdbx_strand_id
1 'polypeptide(L)'
;MNCPHTGAAQTDRGAGTITIDPMVQDLDGETARLRDTGVLARIELLGVPAWTVTRHAEARQLLVDTRLVKDIDAWGLWRSGVV
;
A
#
# COMPACT_ATOMS: atom_id res chain seq x y z
N MET A 1 25.16 -19.99 6.61
CA MET A 1 23.80 -20.31 6.16
C MET A 1 22.91 -20.57 7.35
N ASN A 2 22.25 -19.52 7.87
CA ASN A 2 20.88 -19.53 8.38
C ASN A 2 20.57 -18.07 8.75
N CYS A 3 19.82 -17.35 7.92
CA CYS A 3 19.40 -15.98 8.23
C CYS A 3 17.97 -16.06 8.76
N PRO A 4 17.73 -15.81 10.05
CA PRO A 4 16.40 -15.89 10.64
C PRO A 4 15.72 -14.53 10.43
N HIS A 5 15.15 -14.28 9.26
CA HIS A 5 14.10 -13.27 9.13
C HIS A 5 12.76 -13.94 9.50
N THR A 6 12.64 -14.34 10.75
CA THR A 6 11.31 -14.50 11.36
C THR A 6 11.11 -13.28 12.23
N GLY A 7 10.89 -12.14 11.57
CA GLY A 7 10.36 -10.94 12.20
C GLY A 7 8.85 -11.11 12.33
N ALA A 8 8.37 -11.22 13.55
CA ALA A 8 6.97 -11.30 13.88
C ALA A 8 6.16 -10.20 13.15
N ALA A 9 4.99 -10.58 12.64
CA ALA A 9 4.03 -9.64 12.08
C ALA A 9 3.53 -8.70 13.18
N GLN A 10 4.19 -7.55 13.32
CA GLN A 10 3.72 -6.45 14.15
C GLN A 10 2.45 -5.90 13.50
N THR A 11 1.29 -6.16 14.10
CA THR A 11 0.03 -5.55 13.67
C THR A 11 0.02 -4.12 14.19
N ASP A 12 0.56 -3.17 13.43
CA ASP A 12 0.43 -1.75 13.73
C ASP A 12 -1.02 -1.33 13.49
N ARG A 13 -1.80 -1.27 14.58
CA ARG A 13 -3.08 -0.54 14.61
C ARG A 13 -2.78 0.92 14.91
N GLY A 14 -2.29 1.68 13.93
CA GLY A 14 -1.96 3.08 14.19
C GLY A 14 -1.57 3.97 13.01
N ALA A 15 -1.17 3.44 11.85
CA ALA A 15 -0.76 4.32 10.77
C ALA A 15 -1.92 5.11 10.13
N GLY A 16 -1.92 6.42 10.32
CA GLY A 16 -2.81 7.35 9.61
C GLY A 16 -2.59 7.29 8.09
N THR A 17 -3.61 7.67 7.33
CA THR A 17 -3.54 7.73 5.87
C THR A 17 -2.49 8.76 5.42
N ILE A 18 -1.61 8.39 4.49
CA ILE A 18 -0.63 9.29 3.88
C ILE A 18 -1.20 9.89 2.58
N THR A 19 -1.32 11.22 2.49
CA THR A 19 -1.64 11.90 1.22
C THR A 19 -0.40 11.95 0.33
N ILE A 20 -0.54 11.48 -0.90
CA ILE A 20 0.53 11.52 -1.92
C ILE A 20 0.59 12.92 -2.50
N ASP A 21 1.79 13.54 -2.47
CA ASP A 21 2.00 14.86 -3.05
C ASP A 21 1.92 14.81 -4.59
N PRO A 22 0.91 15.43 -5.21
CA PRO A 22 0.77 15.42 -6.66
C PRO A 22 1.88 16.18 -7.38
N MET A 23 2.56 17.09 -6.69
CA MET A 23 3.62 17.94 -7.24
C MET A 23 5.03 17.41 -6.93
N VAL A 24 5.14 16.25 -6.25
CA VAL A 24 6.39 15.52 -6.00
C VAL A 24 7.50 16.44 -5.45
N GLN A 25 7.17 17.26 -4.46
CA GLN A 25 8.09 18.25 -3.89
C GLN A 25 9.23 17.60 -3.09
N ASP A 26 8.97 16.45 -2.47
CA ASP A 26 9.95 15.68 -1.69
C ASP A 26 9.73 14.17 -1.85
N LEU A 27 10.24 13.62 -2.96
CA LEU A 27 10.08 12.21 -3.30
C LEU A 27 10.74 11.27 -2.29
N ASP A 28 11.96 11.59 -1.87
CA ASP A 28 12.75 10.72 -0.99
C ASP A 28 12.16 10.68 0.41
N GLY A 29 11.78 11.83 0.96
CA GLY A 29 11.11 11.90 2.26
C GLY A 29 9.74 11.25 2.22
N GLU A 30 8.96 11.42 1.15
CA GLU A 30 7.68 10.72 1.00
C GLU A 30 7.84 9.20 0.91
N THR A 31 8.82 8.73 0.15
CA THR A 31 9.16 7.31 0.05
C THR A 31 9.58 6.74 1.39
N ALA A 32 10.38 7.49 2.17
CA ALA A 32 10.79 7.07 3.51
C ALA A 32 9.58 6.93 4.44
N ARG A 33 8.68 7.93 4.48
CA ARG A 33 7.45 7.88 5.29
C ARG A 33 6.55 6.68 4.93
N LEU A 34 6.36 6.44 3.63
CA LEU A 34 5.61 5.26 3.16
C LEU A 34 6.25 3.97 3.66
N ARG A 35 7.58 3.84 3.55
CA ARG A 35 8.27 2.65 4.00
C ARG A 35 8.22 2.47 5.52
N ASP A 36 8.27 3.53 6.30
CA ASP A 36 8.23 3.46 7.77
C ASP A 36 6.85 3.05 8.31
N THR A 37 5.79 3.25 7.52
CA THR A 37 4.42 2.80 7.84
C THR A 37 4.26 1.28 7.85
N GLY A 38 5.20 0.56 7.23
CA GLY A 38 5.17 -0.91 7.12
C GLY A 38 4.81 -1.41 5.72
N VAL A 39 4.55 -2.71 5.60
CA VAL A 39 4.41 -3.41 4.31
C VAL A 39 3.27 -2.88 3.46
N LEU A 40 2.12 -2.62 4.10
CA LEU A 40 0.90 -2.16 3.45
C LEU A 40 0.46 -0.85 4.11
N ALA A 41 0.49 0.24 3.35
CA ALA A 41 0.16 1.58 3.84
C ALA A 41 -1.13 2.08 3.21
N ARG A 42 -1.97 2.74 4.01
CA ARG A 42 -3.15 3.43 3.50
C ARG A 42 -2.75 4.79 2.97
N ILE A 43 -3.16 5.10 1.75
CA ILE A 43 -2.85 6.37 1.09
C ILE A 43 -4.13 7.08 0.65
N GLU A 44 -3.99 8.38 0.46
CA GLU A 44 -4.93 9.24 -0.24
C GLU A 44 -4.23 9.67 -1.54
N LEU A 45 -4.80 9.29 -2.67
CA LEU A 45 -4.31 9.60 -4.01
C LEU A 45 -5.33 10.47 -4.74
N LEU A 46 -5.08 11.78 -4.81
CA LEU A 46 -5.90 12.76 -5.56
C LEU A 46 -7.38 12.82 -5.14
N GLY A 47 -7.65 12.77 -3.84
CA GLY A 47 -8.98 12.68 -3.23
C GLY A 47 -9.49 11.25 -3.01
N VAL A 48 -8.80 10.20 -3.48
CA VAL A 48 -9.27 8.81 -3.48
C VAL A 48 -8.49 7.94 -2.49
N PRO A 49 -9.15 7.27 -1.54
CA PRO A 49 -8.47 6.34 -0.63
C PRO A 49 -8.00 5.10 -1.38
N ALA A 50 -6.73 4.74 -1.19
CA ALA A 50 -6.12 3.56 -1.77
C ALA A 50 -5.17 2.85 -0.79
N TRP A 51 -4.66 1.71 -1.21
CA TRP A 51 -3.60 0.98 -0.52
C TRP A 51 -2.36 0.94 -1.40
N THR A 52 -1.19 1.06 -0.78
CA THR A 52 0.10 0.86 -1.44
C THR A 52 0.93 -0.19 -0.70
N VAL A 53 1.65 -1.01 -1.46
CA VAL A 53 2.61 -1.99 -0.94
C VAL A 53 4.01 -1.41 -1.06
N THR A 54 4.75 -1.39 0.04
CA THR A 54 6.02 -0.63 0.14
C THR A 54 7.24 -1.54 0.19
N ARG A 55 7.03 -2.86 0.16
CA ARG A 55 8.08 -3.90 0.25
C ARG A 55 8.04 -4.81 -0.98
N HIS A 56 9.23 -5.11 -1.47
CA HIS A 56 9.40 -5.81 -2.74
C HIS A 56 8.88 -7.25 -2.74
N ALA A 57 9.08 -7.99 -1.64
CA ALA A 57 8.68 -9.40 -1.56
C ALA A 57 7.15 -9.55 -1.67
N GLU A 58 6.41 -8.70 -0.98
CA GLU A 58 4.96 -8.67 -0.96
C GLU A 58 4.39 -8.08 -2.25
N ALA A 59 5.01 -7.03 -2.80
CA ALA A 59 4.65 -6.51 -4.12
C ALA A 59 4.73 -7.61 -5.18
N ARG A 60 5.82 -8.40 -5.19
CA ARG A 60 5.99 -9.52 -6.13
C ARG A 60 4.89 -10.57 -6.00
N GLN A 61 4.47 -10.89 -4.78
CA GLN A 61 3.39 -11.85 -4.54
C GLN A 61 2.04 -11.30 -5.02
N LEU A 62 1.74 -10.05 -4.70
CA LEU A 62 0.47 -9.41 -5.03
C LEU A 62 0.30 -9.16 -6.53
N LEU A 63 1.38 -8.86 -7.25
CA LEU A 63 1.34 -8.62 -8.70
C LEU A 63 0.90 -9.83 -9.53
N VAL A 64 0.96 -11.05 -8.97
CA VAL A 64 0.55 -12.28 -9.63
C VAL A 64 -0.65 -12.95 -8.93
N ASP A 65 -1.20 -12.34 -7.89
CA ASP A 65 -2.34 -12.85 -7.16
C ASP A 65 -3.62 -12.64 -7.98
N THR A 66 -4.30 -13.73 -8.31
CA THR A 66 -5.53 -13.70 -9.13
C THR A 66 -6.70 -12.99 -8.47
N ARG A 67 -6.59 -12.68 -7.17
CA ARG A 67 -7.60 -11.90 -6.43
C ARG A 67 -7.46 -10.40 -6.64
N LEU A 68 -6.29 -9.91 -7.08
CA LEU A 68 -6.05 -8.50 -7.38
C LEU A 68 -6.17 -8.27 -8.89
N VAL A 69 -7.36 -7.86 -9.31
CA VAL A 69 -7.69 -7.67 -10.73
C VAL A 69 -7.74 -6.19 -11.09
N LYS A 70 -7.45 -5.88 -12.35
CA LYS A 70 -7.58 -4.52 -12.92
C LYS A 70 -8.98 -4.25 -13.49
N ASP A 71 -9.84 -5.26 -13.54
CA ASP A 71 -11.23 -5.10 -13.94
C ASP A 71 -12.01 -4.35 -12.86
N ILE A 72 -12.35 -3.09 -13.14
CA ILE A 72 -13.01 -2.21 -12.20
C ILE A 72 -14.43 -2.68 -11.87
N ASP A 73 -15.09 -3.40 -12.79
CA ASP A 73 -16.43 -3.94 -12.55
C ASP A 73 -16.43 -5.09 -11.54
N ALA A 74 -15.25 -5.68 -11.25
CA ALA A 74 -15.09 -6.64 -10.17
C ALA A 74 -14.92 -5.97 -8.79
N TRP A 75 -14.69 -4.66 -8.72
CA TRP A 75 -14.40 -3.96 -7.47
C TRP A 75 -15.68 -3.59 -6.71
N GLY A 76 -15.84 -4.11 -5.49
CA GLY A 76 -17.03 -3.88 -4.67
C GLY A 76 -17.30 -2.40 -4.39
N LEU A 77 -16.26 -1.62 -4.09
CA LEU A 77 -16.39 -0.20 -3.77
C LEU A 77 -16.89 0.63 -4.96
N TRP A 78 -16.36 0.37 -6.16
CA TRP A 78 -16.81 0.97 -7.42
C TRP A 78 -18.28 0.65 -7.71
N ARG A 79 -18.65 -0.64 -7.67
CA ARG A 79 -20.04 -1.05 -7.91
C ARG A 79 -21.03 -0.47 -6.91
N SER A 80 -20.59 -0.20 -5.68
CA SER A 80 -21.42 0.44 -4.66
C SER A 80 -21.52 1.97 -4.78
N GLY A 81 -20.73 2.60 -5.67
CA GLY A 81 -20.68 4.05 -5.82
C GLY A 81 -19.98 4.79 -4.67
N VAL A 82 -19.14 4.09 -3.90
CA VAL A 82 -18.34 4.69 -2.81
C VAL A 82 -17.13 5.45 -3.36
N VAL A 83 -16.63 5.04 -4.52
CA VAL A 83 -15.51 5.62 -5.26
C VAL A 83 -15.88 5.69 -6.73
#